data_AF-A0AA40EU35-F1
#
_entry.id   AF-A0AA40EU35-F1
#
_cell.length_a   1.000
_cell.length_b   1.000
_cell.length_c   1.000
_cell.angle_alpha   90.00
_cell.angle_beta   90.00
_cell.angle_gamma   90.00
#
_symmetry.space_group_name_H-M   'P 1'
#
loop_
_entity.id
_entity.type
_entity.pdbx_description
1 polymer ?
#
loop_
_entity_poly.entity_id
_entity_poly.type
_entity_poly.pdbx_seq_one_letter_code
_entity_poly.pdbx_strand_id
1 'polypeptide(L)'
;IRLIELLPGRSPDPIRCNLQATPLARSVKYECLSYCWGDTKNVVIILCNGVSLPVTANLMGALQALRQEDKPRRVWVDAICINQGSIPERNQQVAVMRDIYRNATRTVVWLGYEADDSNAALAIVPDLLTVRNTFGHRGDSSTPVEQARQAFLTLLQRPWFSRVWIVQEV
;
A
#
# COMPACT_ATOMS: atom_id res chain seq x y z
N ILE A 1 -16.01 8.44 -6.77
CA ILE A 1 -15.24 7.27 -6.27
C ILE A 1 -15.78 6.85 -4.92
N ARG A 2 -15.35 5.71 -4.38
CA ARG A 2 -15.61 5.35 -2.98
C ARG A 2 -14.32 5.41 -2.20
N LEU A 3 -14.40 5.71 -0.92
CA LEU A 3 -13.28 5.73 0.01
C LEU A 3 -13.70 4.98 1.28
N ILE A 4 -12.75 4.28 1.88
CA ILE A 4 -12.94 3.76 3.23
C ILE A 4 -12.48 4.80 4.25
N GLU A 5 -13.24 4.91 5.33
CA GLU A 5 -12.78 5.48 6.59
C GLU A 5 -12.36 4.30 7.48
N LEU A 6 -11.07 4.01 7.51
CA LEU A 6 -10.47 3.01 8.38
C LEU A 6 -10.53 3.52 9.82
N LEU A 7 -11.26 2.81 10.68
CA LEU A 7 -11.52 3.24 12.05
C LEU A 7 -10.31 2.96 12.95
N PRO A 8 -10.09 3.78 13.99
CA PRO A 8 -9.02 3.57 14.93
C PRO A 8 -9.22 2.29 15.77
N GLY A 9 -8.13 1.78 16.32
CA GLY A 9 -8.14 0.62 17.21
C GLY A 9 -6.75 0.06 17.47
N ARG A 10 -6.63 -0.79 18.48
CA ARG A 10 -5.36 -1.42 18.86
C ARG A 10 -5.35 -2.89 18.46
N SER A 11 -4.17 -3.50 18.37
CA SER A 11 -4.13 -4.96 18.33
C SER A 11 -4.55 -5.50 19.71
N PRO A 12 -5.42 -6.52 19.83
CA PRO A 12 -5.93 -7.41 18.78
C PRO A 12 -7.33 -7.06 18.23
N ASP A 13 -7.81 -5.83 18.40
CA ASP A 13 -9.15 -5.41 17.95
C ASP A 13 -9.34 -5.67 16.44
N PRO A 14 -10.56 -6.08 16.01
CA PRO A 14 -10.85 -6.32 14.61
C PRO A 14 -10.70 -5.05 13.76
N ILE A 15 -10.30 -5.21 12.50
CA ILE A 15 -10.29 -4.10 11.55
C ILE A 15 -11.72 -3.74 11.18
N ARG A 16 -12.03 -2.45 11.30
CA ARG A 16 -13.34 -1.87 10.96
C ARG A 16 -13.14 -0.69 10.02
N CYS A 17 -14.00 -0.56 9.03
CA CYS A 17 -14.03 0.61 8.17
C CYS A 17 -15.46 0.98 7.76
N ASN A 18 -15.65 2.23 7.34
CA ASN A 18 -16.89 2.68 6.72
C ASN A 18 -16.66 3.04 5.26
N LEU A 19 -17.45 2.50 4.35
CA LEU A 19 -17.34 2.80 2.92
C LEU A 19 -18.28 3.94 2.53
N GLN A 20 -17.73 5.01 1.96
CA GLN A 20 -18.48 6.20 1.58
C GLN A 20 -18.23 6.59 0.13
N ALA A 21 -19.30 6.96 -0.58
CA ALA A 21 -19.19 7.53 -1.92
C ALA A 21 -18.84 9.02 -1.83
N THR A 22 -17.88 9.46 -2.63
CA THR A 22 -17.44 10.85 -2.71
C THR A 22 -17.14 11.26 -4.15
N PRO A 23 -17.35 12.54 -4.52
CA PRO A 23 -16.85 13.08 -5.77
C PRO A 23 -15.33 12.91 -5.88
N LEU A 24 -14.84 12.65 -7.09
CA LEU A 24 -13.41 12.69 -7.39
C LEU A 24 -13.01 14.16 -7.59
N ALA A 25 -12.62 14.83 -6.52
CA ALA A 25 -12.26 16.24 -6.52
C ALA A 25 -11.03 16.48 -5.64
N ARG A 26 -10.16 17.43 -6.03
CA ARG A 26 -8.92 17.78 -5.29
C ARG A 26 -9.15 18.32 -3.88
N SER A 27 -10.35 18.82 -3.59
CA SER A 27 -10.76 19.28 -2.26
C SER A 27 -10.94 18.13 -1.27
N VAL A 28 -11.25 16.93 -1.76
CA VAL A 28 -11.41 15.74 -0.92
C VAL A 28 -10.03 15.20 -0.56
N LYS A 29 -9.72 15.16 0.74
CA LYS A 29 -8.45 14.62 1.23
C LYS A 29 -8.57 13.15 1.56
N TYR A 30 -7.70 12.35 0.95
CA TYR A 30 -7.56 10.91 1.18
C TYR A 30 -6.16 10.44 0.83
N GLU A 31 -5.86 9.21 1.18
CA GLU A 31 -4.63 8.50 0.83
C GLU A 31 -4.96 7.36 -0.13
N CYS A 32 -4.05 6.97 -1.01
CA CYS A 32 -4.17 5.71 -1.75
C CYS A 32 -3.35 4.62 -1.07
N LEU A 33 -3.87 3.40 -1.00
CA LEU A 33 -3.09 2.22 -0.65
C LEU A 33 -2.69 1.49 -1.94
N SER A 34 -1.38 1.37 -2.15
CA SER A 34 -0.81 0.56 -3.22
C SER A 34 -0.18 -0.70 -2.62
N TYR A 35 -0.66 -1.87 -3.03
CA TYR A 35 -0.27 -3.15 -2.44
C TYR A 35 -0.50 -4.30 -3.43
N CYS A 36 0.15 -5.44 -3.21
CA CYS A 36 -0.17 -6.67 -3.94
C CYS A 36 -1.43 -7.31 -3.38
N TRP A 37 -2.33 -7.79 -4.24
CA TRP A 37 -3.52 -8.49 -3.75
C TRP A 37 -3.18 -9.75 -2.94
N GLY A 38 -2.06 -10.42 -3.25
CA GLY A 38 -1.64 -11.66 -2.59
C GLY A 38 -2.47 -12.86 -3.05
N ASP A 39 -2.50 -13.92 -2.24
CA ASP A 39 -3.31 -15.10 -2.51
C ASP A 39 -4.81 -14.79 -2.29
N THR A 40 -5.59 -14.84 -3.37
CA THR A 40 -7.03 -14.57 -3.34
C THR A 40 -7.85 -15.66 -2.67
N LYS A 41 -7.26 -16.83 -2.41
CA LYS A 41 -7.90 -17.92 -1.66
C LYS A 41 -7.70 -17.78 -0.15
N ASN A 42 -6.64 -17.10 0.27
CA ASN A 42 -6.35 -16.85 1.68
C ASN A 42 -7.07 -15.57 2.15
N VAL A 43 -8.33 -15.73 2.54
CA VAL A 43 -9.20 -14.63 2.96
C VAL A 43 -9.42 -14.62 4.48
N VAL A 44 -9.54 -13.40 5.00
CA VAL A 44 -9.87 -13.09 6.39
C VAL A 44 -10.99 -12.05 6.42
N ILE A 45 -11.73 -11.97 7.52
CA ILE A 45 -12.89 -11.09 7.64
C ILE A 45 -12.51 -9.77 8.32
N ILE A 46 -12.92 -8.66 7.71
CA ILE A 46 -13.00 -7.34 8.35
C ILE A 46 -14.46 -6.89 8.45
N LEU A 47 -14.73 -5.83 9.20
CA LEU A 47 -16.08 -5.25 9.28
C LEU A 47 -16.13 -3.96 8.45
N CYS A 48 -16.94 -3.95 7.38
CA CYS A 48 -17.18 -2.78 6.55
C CYS A 48 -18.63 -2.34 6.72
N ASN A 49 -18.87 -1.10 7.19
CA ASN A 49 -20.20 -0.62 7.56
C ASN A 49 -20.94 -1.56 8.55
N GLY A 50 -20.19 -2.20 9.46
CA GLY A 50 -20.73 -3.19 10.39
C GLY A 50 -21.01 -4.58 9.81
N VAL A 51 -20.78 -4.79 8.52
CA VAL A 51 -21.01 -6.07 7.82
C VAL A 51 -19.68 -6.79 7.56
N SER A 52 -19.67 -8.12 7.70
CA SER A 52 -18.52 -8.95 7.38
C SER A 52 -18.14 -8.83 5.90
N LEU A 53 -16.90 -8.43 5.64
CA LEU A 53 -16.31 -8.32 4.31
C LEU A 53 -15.05 -9.19 4.24
N PRO A 54 -15.00 -10.21 3.37
CA PRO A 54 -13.78 -10.96 3.13
C PRO A 54 -12.75 -10.12 2.37
N VAL A 55 -11.51 -10.13 2.86
CA VAL A 55 -10.35 -9.51 2.24
C VAL A 55 -9.18 -10.50 2.26
N THR A 56 -8.18 -10.32 1.39
CA THR A 56 -7.00 -11.18 1.44
C THR A 56 -6.19 -10.93 2.72
N ALA A 57 -5.49 -11.95 3.20
CA ALA A 57 -4.61 -11.83 4.37
C ALA A 57 -3.55 -10.71 4.19
N ASN A 58 -3.07 -10.49 2.97
CA ASN A 58 -2.14 -9.40 2.69
C ASN A 58 -2.79 -8.01 2.82
N LEU A 59 -4.02 -7.84 2.34
CA LEU A 59 -4.75 -6.59 2.54
C LEU A 59 -5.04 -6.36 4.04
N MET A 60 -5.38 -7.40 4.79
CA MET A 60 -5.54 -7.30 6.24
C MET A 60 -4.28 -6.79 6.93
N GLY A 61 -3.10 -7.35 6.60
CA GLY A 61 -1.83 -6.86 7.14
C GLY A 61 -1.55 -5.40 6.78
N ALA A 62 -1.82 -5.01 5.53
CA ALA A 62 -1.69 -3.62 5.09
C ALA A 62 -2.61 -2.68 5.87
N LEU A 63 -3.88 -3.05 6.07
CA LEU A 63 -4.85 -2.27 6.85
C LEU A 63 -4.45 -2.18 8.33
N GLN A 64 -3.92 -3.25 8.91
CA GLN A 64 -3.42 -3.26 10.29
C GLN A 64 -2.22 -2.32 10.47
N ALA A 65 -1.25 -2.37 9.55
CA ALA A 65 -0.10 -1.48 9.58
C ALA A 65 -0.49 -0.01 9.34
N LEU A 66 -1.56 0.22 8.58
CA LEU A 66 -2.08 1.55 8.29
C LEU A 66 -2.93 2.12 9.44
N ARG A 67 -3.62 1.27 10.21
CA ARG A 67 -4.53 1.69 11.28
C ARG A 67 -3.79 2.47 12.35
N GLN A 68 -4.38 3.58 12.77
CA GLN A 68 -3.91 4.36 13.91
C GLN A 68 -4.74 4.03 15.15
N GLU A 69 -4.17 4.22 16.33
CA GLU A 69 -4.85 3.87 17.58
C GLU A 69 -5.96 4.86 17.96
N ASP A 70 -5.82 6.12 17.54
CA ASP A 70 -6.57 7.25 18.09
C ASP A 70 -7.41 8.01 17.05
N LYS A 71 -7.08 7.88 15.76
CA LYS A 71 -7.78 8.62 14.69
C LYS A 71 -8.09 7.76 13.45
N PRO A 72 -9.22 8.02 12.78
CA PRO A 72 -9.54 7.34 11.54
C PRO A 72 -8.68 7.84 10.39
N ARG A 73 -8.56 7.01 9.35
CA ARG A 73 -7.87 7.36 8.10
C ARG A 73 -8.79 7.19 6.92
N ARG A 74 -8.80 8.19 6.02
CA ARG A 74 -9.55 8.10 4.76
C ARG A 74 -8.65 7.58 3.65
N VAL A 75 -8.96 6.40 3.14
CA VAL A 75 -8.08 5.65 2.25
C VAL A 75 -8.87 5.11 1.06
N TRP A 76 -8.29 5.19 -0.13
CA TRP A 76 -8.75 4.45 -1.30
C TRP A 76 -8.00 3.11 -1.36
N VAL A 77 -8.76 2.02 -1.40
CA VAL A 77 -8.26 0.65 -1.53
C VAL A 77 -9.06 -0.01 -2.64
N ASP A 78 -8.43 -0.37 -3.76
CA ASP A 78 -9.10 -0.89 -4.96
C ASP A 78 -10.04 -2.08 -4.66
N ALA A 79 -9.60 -3.06 -3.86
CA ALA A 79 -10.37 -4.26 -3.53
C ALA A 79 -11.65 -3.98 -2.73
N ILE A 80 -11.73 -2.85 -2.03
CA ILE A 80 -12.91 -2.46 -1.21
C ILE A 80 -13.71 -1.35 -1.88
N CYS A 81 -13.03 -0.38 -2.50
CA CYS A 81 -13.64 0.83 -3.08
C CYS A 81 -14.21 0.61 -4.48
N ILE A 82 -13.83 -0.49 -5.15
CA ILE A 82 -14.36 -0.89 -6.46
C ILE A 82 -15.21 -2.15 -6.27
N ASN A 83 -16.35 -2.22 -6.94
CA ASN A 83 -17.17 -3.42 -6.92
C ASN A 83 -16.53 -4.42 -7.87
N GLN A 84 -15.78 -5.37 -7.31
CA GLN A 84 -15.05 -6.35 -8.09
C GLN A 84 -15.96 -7.31 -8.88
N GLY A 85 -17.24 -7.43 -8.49
CA GLY A 85 -18.25 -8.21 -9.20
C GLY A 85 -18.86 -7.49 -10.42
N SER A 86 -18.64 -6.17 -10.57
CA SER A 86 -19.19 -5.38 -11.68
C SER A 86 -18.11 -5.04 -12.70
N ILE A 87 -18.06 -5.78 -13.81
CA ILE A 87 -17.14 -5.48 -14.92
C ILE A 87 -17.30 -4.04 -15.43
N PRO A 88 -18.53 -3.51 -15.65
CA PRO A 88 -18.70 -2.13 -16.08
C PRO A 88 -18.07 -1.12 -15.11
N GLU A 89 -18.28 -1.32 -13.80
CA GLU A 89 -17.71 -0.42 -12.80
C GLU A 89 -16.19 -0.53 -12.74
N ARG A 90 -15.64 -1.75 -12.77
CA ARG A 90 -14.19 -1.97 -12.80
C ARG A 90 -13.54 -1.23 -13.96
N ASN A 91 -14.11 -1.33 -15.16
CA ASN A 91 -13.60 -0.63 -16.33
C ASN A 91 -13.66 0.90 -16.15
N GLN A 92 -14.76 1.41 -15.58
CA GLN A 92 -14.88 2.83 -15.27
C GLN A 92 -13.84 3.29 -14.24
N GLN A 93 -13.59 2.51 -13.19
CA GLN A 93 -12.61 2.85 -12.15
C GLN A 93 -11.18 2.78 -12.69
N VAL A 94 -10.86 1.79 -13.52
CA VAL A 94 -9.56 1.69 -14.21
C VAL A 94 -9.31 2.92 -15.08
N ALA A 95 -10.33 3.41 -15.81
CA ALA A 95 -10.20 4.58 -16.66
C ALA A 95 -9.85 5.87 -15.88
N VAL A 96 -10.25 5.97 -14.61
CA VAL A 96 -10.00 7.14 -13.75
C VAL A 96 -8.92 6.90 -12.68
N MET A 97 -8.31 5.71 -12.64
CA MET A 97 -7.38 5.29 -11.58
C MET A 97 -6.20 6.26 -11.45
N ARG A 98 -5.65 6.72 -12.58
CA ARG A 98 -4.59 7.73 -12.61
C ARG A 98 -4.98 9.02 -11.86
N ASP A 99 -6.22 9.49 -12.05
CA ASP A 99 -6.70 10.70 -11.38
C ASP A 99 -6.98 10.47 -9.89
N ILE A 100 -7.37 9.23 -9.51
CA ILE A 100 -7.51 8.84 -8.10
C ILE A 100 -6.17 8.92 -7.39
N TYR A 101 -5.11 8.34 -7.94
CA TYR A 101 -3.77 8.43 -7.35
C TYR A 101 -3.24 9.85 -7.36
N ARG A 102 -3.38 10.57 -8.48
CA ARG A 102 -2.91 11.96 -8.61
C ARG A 102 -3.58 12.93 -7.64
N ASN A 103 -4.86 12.74 -7.32
CA ASN A 103 -5.60 13.61 -6.41
C ASN A 103 -5.47 13.20 -4.94
N ALA A 104 -4.87 12.04 -4.64
CA ALA A 104 -4.59 11.63 -3.27
C ALA A 104 -3.55 12.56 -2.63
N THR A 105 -3.63 12.72 -1.31
CA THR A 105 -2.65 13.51 -0.54
C THR A 105 -1.27 12.84 -0.58
N ARG A 106 -1.27 11.50 -0.58
CA ARG A 106 -0.09 10.65 -0.78
C ARG A 106 -0.54 9.23 -1.13
N THR A 107 0.39 8.46 -1.66
CA THR A 107 0.26 7.01 -1.83
C THR A 107 1.08 6.31 -0.74
N VAL A 108 0.45 5.38 -0.04
CA VAL A 108 1.13 4.49 0.91
C VAL A 108 1.36 3.16 0.20
N VAL A 109 2.63 2.77 0.10
CA VAL A 109 3.03 1.51 -0.51
C VAL A 109 3.21 0.46 0.58
N TRP A 110 2.47 -0.64 0.49
CA TRP A 110 2.63 -1.81 1.35
C TRP A 110 3.46 -2.87 0.64
N LEU A 111 4.64 -3.14 1.19
CA LEU A 111 5.59 -4.13 0.66
C LEU A 111 5.49 -5.48 1.38
N GLY A 112 4.52 -5.69 2.26
CA GLY A 112 4.45 -6.87 3.14
C GLY A 112 5.09 -6.61 4.51
N TYR A 113 4.99 -7.61 5.39
CA TYR A 113 5.63 -7.57 6.70
C TYR A 113 7.16 -7.44 6.61
N GLU A 114 7.77 -7.03 7.72
CA GLU A 114 9.22 -7.05 7.85
C GLU A 114 9.72 -8.50 7.67
N ALA A 115 10.64 -8.67 6.73
CA ALA A 115 11.27 -9.93 6.36
C ALA A 115 12.51 -9.63 5.53
N ASP A 116 13.44 -10.58 5.43
CA ASP A 116 14.62 -10.51 4.55
C ASP A 116 15.44 -9.22 4.75
N ASP A 117 15.61 -8.80 6.01
CA ASP A 117 16.31 -7.58 6.41
C ASP A 117 15.77 -6.29 5.76
N SER A 118 14.47 -6.25 5.43
CA SER A 118 13.84 -5.10 4.77
C SER A 118 14.02 -3.77 5.50
N ASN A 119 14.19 -3.78 6.82
CA ASN A 119 14.50 -2.57 7.59
C ASN A 119 15.90 -2.02 7.25
N ALA A 120 16.91 -2.89 7.13
CA ALA A 120 18.25 -2.49 6.71
C ALA A 120 18.25 -2.00 5.24
N ALA A 121 17.46 -2.64 4.37
CA ALA A 121 17.26 -2.22 3.00
C ALA A 121 16.65 -0.81 2.87
N LEU A 122 15.65 -0.51 3.70
CA LEU A 122 14.99 0.80 3.70
C LEU A 122 15.87 1.90 4.33
N ALA A 123 16.75 1.54 5.27
CA ALA A 123 17.64 2.50 5.94
C ALA A 123 18.62 3.18 4.98
N ILE A 124 19.02 2.51 3.89
CA ILE A 124 19.95 3.06 2.89
C ILE A 124 19.26 3.89 1.79
N VAL A 125 17.93 3.90 1.72
CA VAL A 125 17.18 4.61 0.68
C VAL A 125 17.48 6.12 0.64
N PRO A 126 17.56 6.85 1.78
CA PRO A 126 17.93 8.27 1.76
C PRO A 126 19.30 8.52 1.11
N ASP A 127 20.28 7.65 1.35
CA ASP A 127 21.62 7.75 0.77
C ASP A 127 21.59 7.44 -0.74
N LEU A 128 20.76 6.49 -1.17
CA LEU A 128 20.55 6.20 -2.59
C LEU A 128 19.88 7.35 -3.34
N LEU A 129 18.98 8.10 -2.69
CA LEU A 129 18.25 9.22 -3.29
C LEU A 129 19.08 10.51 -3.36
N THR A 130 20.07 10.67 -2.49
CA THR A 130 21.00 11.81 -2.53
C THR A 130 22.13 11.59 -3.55
N VAL A 131 22.44 10.34 -3.88
CA VAL A 131 23.51 9.98 -4.81
C VAL A 131 22.97 9.77 -6.23
N ARG A 132 22.69 10.88 -6.93
CA ARG A 132 22.60 10.88 -8.39
C ARG A 132 23.97 10.78 -9.08
N ASN A 133 25.10 10.85 -8.35
CA ASN A 133 26.44 11.04 -8.92
C ASN A 133 27.61 10.22 -8.34
N THR A 134 27.41 9.21 -7.49
CA THR A 134 28.55 8.59 -6.78
C THR A 134 28.48 7.08 -6.60
N PHE A 135 27.90 6.33 -7.54
CA PHE A 135 28.24 4.89 -7.68
C PHE A 135 29.61 4.68 -8.35
N GLY A 136 30.59 5.48 -7.96
CA GLY A 136 31.92 5.57 -8.55
C GLY A 136 33.06 5.62 -7.54
N HIS A 137 32.82 5.38 -6.24
CA HIS A 137 33.90 5.32 -5.26
C HIS A 137 34.06 3.93 -4.65
N ARG A 138 35.24 3.37 -4.96
CA ARG A 138 35.87 2.19 -4.40
C ARG A 138 36.25 2.44 -2.92
N GLY A 139 36.18 1.38 -2.12
CA GLY A 139 36.66 1.32 -0.72
C GLY A 139 35.50 1.59 0.25
N ASP A 140 35.09 0.70 1.14
CA ASP A 140 35.81 -0.37 1.85
C ASP A 140 34.86 -1.56 2.03
N SER A 141 35.40 -2.78 2.12
CA SER A 141 34.65 -4.04 2.26
C SER A 141 34.06 -4.19 3.67
N SER A 142 33.30 -3.22 4.16
CA SER A 142 32.56 -3.37 5.41
C SER A 142 31.22 -4.05 5.12
N THR A 143 31.05 -5.22 5.72
CA THR A 143 29.86 -6.10 5.65
C THR A 143 28.48 -5.42 5.73
N PRO A 144 28.26 -4.27 6.41
CA PRO A 144 26.92 -3.69 6.54
C PRO A 144 26.37 -3.09 5.24
N VAL A 145 27.22 -2.48 4.40
CA VAL A 145 26.77 -1.84 3.15
C VAL A 145 26.40 -2.88 2.10
N GLU A 146 27.18 -3.96 2.00
CA GLU A 146 26.89 -5.06 1.08
C GLU A 146 25.65 -5.85 1.52
N GLN A 147 25.46 -6.06 2.83
CA GLN A 147 24.23 -6.63 3.37
C GLN A 147 23.01 -5.74 3.08
N ALA A 148 23.11 -4.43 3.30
CA ALA A 148 22.02 -3.51 3.01
C ALA A 148 21.71 -3.45 1.50
N ARG A 149 22.74 -3.52 0.65
CA ARG A 149 22.59 -3.62 -0.81
C ARG A 149 21.89 -4.92 -1.21
N GLN A 150 22.29 -6.05 -0.66
CA GLN A 150 21.67 -7.35 -0.93
C GLN A 150 20.22 -7.37 -0.45
N ALA A 151 19.94 -6.84 0.74
CA ALA A 151 18.59 -6.68 1.28
C ALA A 151 17.74 -5.75 0.39
N PHE A 152 18.31 -4.67 -0.16
CA PHE A 152 17.64 -3.80 -1.12
C PHE A 152 17.31 -4.50 -2.43
N LEU A 153 18.24 -5.29 -2.99
CA LEU A 153 17.97 -6.11 -4.16
C LEU A 153 16.86 -7.14 -3.90
N THR A 154 16.85 -7.78 -2.73
CA THR A 154 15.78 -8.71 -2.31
C THR A 154 14.45 -7.98 -2.14
N LEU A 155 14.45 -6.75 -1.60
CA LEU A 155 13.25 -5.91 -1.50
C LEU A 155 12.65 -5.61 -2.88
N LEU A 156 13.49 -5.33 -3.89
CA LEU A 156 13.07 -5.07 -5.26
C LEU A 156 12.49 -6.32 -5.96
N GLN A 157 12.76 -7.53 -5.45
CA GLN A 157 12.15 -8.76 -5.96
C GLN A 157 10.73 -8.99 -5.42
N ARG A 158 10.27 -8.19 -4.46
CA ARG A 158 8.93 -8.36 -3.90
C ARG A 158 7.86 -8.17 -5.00
N PRO A 159 6.74 -8.93 -4.95
CA PRO A 159 5.74 -8.93 -6.02
C PRO A 159 5.19 -7.56 -6.38
N TRP A 160 5.32 -6.57 -5.48
CA TRP A 160 4.86 -5.21 -5.71
C TRP A 160 5.58 -4.56 -6.89
N PHE A 161 6.89 -4.72 -6.99
CA PHE A 161 7.74 -4.12 -8.02
C PHE A 161 7.54 -4.70 -9.43
N SER A 162 6.91 -5.88 -9.53
CA SER A 162 6.64 -6.55 -10.80
C SER A 162 5.22 -6.29 -11.33
N ARG A 163 4.42 -5.45 -10.66
CA ARG A 163 3.04 -5.17 -11.06
C ARG A 163 3.00 -4.21 -12.24
N VAL A 164 2.20 -4.57 -13.26
CA VAL A 164 1.94 -3.72 -14.44
C VAL A 164 1.33 -2.36 -14.05
N TRP A 165 0.58 -2.31 -12.96
CA TRP A 165 -0.15 -1.10 -12.54
C TRP A 165 0.72 -0.03 -11.85
N ILE A 166 1.98 -0.29 -11.51
CA ILE A 166 2.86 0.68 -10.82
C ILE A 166 2.93 2.01 -11.57
N VAL A 167 2.92 2.00 -12.90
CA VAL A 167 2.99 3.21 -13.75
C VAL A 167 1.79 4.15 -13.54
N GLN A 168 0.65 3.64 -13.08
CA GLN A 168 -0.53 4.46 -12.77
C GLN A 168 -0.58 4.88 -11.29
N GLU A 169 0.26 4.25 -10.45
CA GLU A 169 0.30 4.44 -8.99
C GLU A 169 1.41 5.44 -8.56
N VAL A 170 2.38 5.72 -9.44
CA VAL A 170 3.56 6.61 -9.25
C VAL A 170 3.47 7.86 -10.11
#